data_AF-A0A7R9XBW9-F1
#
_entry.id   AF-A0A7R9XBW9-F1
#
_cell.length_a   1.000
_cell.length_b   1.000
_cell.length_c   1.000
_cell.angle_alpha   90.00
_cell.angle_beta   90.00
_cell.angle_gamma   90.00
#
_symmetry.space_group_name_H-M   'P 1'
#
loop_
_entity.id
_entity.type
_entity.pdbx_description
1 polymer ?
#
loop_
_entity_poly.entity_id
_entity_poly.type
_entity_poly.pdbx_seq_one_letter_code
_entity_poly.pdbx_strand_id
1 'polypeptide(L)'
;LETKRSVFPRFYFLSDDELLEILSQTRDPLCVQPHMKKCFENIGKLHFEGDLKITAMYSGENERVEFLHSLYPDGNVEAWLSQVENSMRESLRDLLIKALDAYPKKDPTKRNKFVLAWPGQIVIAACQTM
;
A
#
# COMPACT_ATOMS: atom_id res chain seq x y z
N LEU A 1 14.43 12.66 -16.24
CA LEU A 1 13.83 11.38 -15.78
C LEU A 1 14.64 10.77 -14.64
N GLU A 2 15.97 10.71 -14.72
CA GLU A 2 16.81 10.16 -13.63
C GLU A 2 16.59 10.81 -12.26
N THR A 3 16.51 12.15 -12.18
CA THR A 3 16.22 12.85 -10.92
C THR A 3 14.91 12.38 -10.27
N LYS A 4 13.88 12.07 -11.08
CA LYS A 4 12.58 11.56 -10.58
C LYS A 4 12.71 10.14 -10.04
N ARG A 5 13.50 9.29 -10.73
CA ARG A 5 13.85 7.95 -10.26
C ARG A 5 14.69 7.98 -8.98
N SER A 6 15.56 8.98 -8.81
CA SER A 6 16.31 9.14 -7.56
C SER A 6 15.42 9.51 -6.37
N VAL A 7 14.36 10.29 -6.58
CA VAL A 7 13.40 10.66 -5.53
C VAL A 7 12.49 9.48 -5.17
N PHE A 8 11.99 8.76 -6.17
CA PHE A 8 11.17 7.56 -5.97
C PHE A 8 11.77 6.36 -6.74
N PRO A 9 12.67 5.58 -6.10
CA PRO A 9 13.40 4.48 -6.74
C PRO A 9 12.51 3.41 -7.37
N ARG A 10 11.26 3.27 -6.96
CA ARG A 10 10.33 2.31 -7.58
C ARG A 10 10.03 2.64 -9.05
N PHE A 11 10.31 3.86 -9.52
CA PHE A 11 10.25 4.19 -10.95
C PHE A 11 11.33 3.51 -11.81
N TYR A 12 12.31 2.82 -11.22
CA TYR A 12 13.22 1.95 -11.97
C TYR A 12 12.52 0.68 -12.49
N PHE A 13 11.34 0.32 -11.95
CA PHE A 13 10.54 -0.81 -12.44
C PHE A 13 9.63 -0.46 -13.63
N LEU A 14 9.60 0.81 -14.04
CA LEU A 14 8.83 1.30 -15.18
C LEU A 14 9.75 1.56 -16.38
N SER A 15 9.23 1.31 -17.58
CA SER A 15 9.91 1.78 -18.80
C SER A 15 9.92 3.31 -18.86
N ASP A 16 10.76 3.88 -19.73
CA ASP A 16 10.81 5.34 -19.91
C ASP A 16 9.47 5.90 -20.43
N ASP A 17 8.77 5.17 -21.31
CA ASP A 17 7.44 5.54 -21.81
C ASP A 17 6.38 5.54 -20.70
N GLU A 18 6.38 4.50 -19.85
CA GLU A 18 5.44 4.40 -18.72
C GLU A 18 5.68 5.49 -17.68
N LEU A 19 6.95 5.77 -17.39
CA LEU A 19 7.32 6.87 -16.51
C LEU A 19 6.88 8.22 -17.10
N LEU A 20 7.06 8.43 -18.40
CA LEU A 20 6.59 9.65 -19.07
C LEU A 20 5.06 9.75 -19.05
N GLU A 21 4.33 8.65 -19.20
CA GLU A 21 2.87 8.64 -19.10
C GLU A 21 2.42 9.13 -17.71
N ILE A 22 2.98 8.55 -16.64
CA ILE A 22 2.69 8.96 -15.26
C ILE A 22 3.07 10.43 -15.00
N LEU A 23 4.22 10.87 -15.51
CA LEU A 23 4.70 12.25 -15.32
C LEU A 23 3.95 13.27 -16.19
N SER A 24 3.38 12.86 -17.32
CA SER A 24 2.62 13.73 -18.21
C SER A 24 1.21 13.99 -17.69
N GLN A 25 0.64 13.04 -16.96
CA GLN A 25 -0.75 13.08 -16.46
C GLN A 25 -0.84 13.66 -15.03
N THR A 26 -0.05 14.69 -14.74
CA THR A 26 -0.01 15.35 -13.41
C THR A 26 -1.36 15.85 -12.88
N ARG A 27 -2.36 16.02 -13.76
CA ARG A 27 -3.68 16.53 -13.39
C ARG A 27 -4.65 15.44 -12.93
N ASP A 28 -4.41 14.18 -13.27
CA ASP A 28 -5.29 13.07 -12.91
C ASP A 28 -4.50 11.98 -12.18
N PRO A 29 -4.58 11.94 -10.83
CA PRO A 29 -3.87 10.95 -10.04
C PRO A 29 -4.41 9.53 -10.25
N LEU A 30 -5.57 9.34 -10.89
CA LEU A 30 -6.09 7.99 -11.18
C LEU A 30 -5.25 7.28 -12.24
N CYS A 31 -4.49 8.02 -13.06
CA CYS A 31 -3.71 7.46 -14.16
C CYS A 31 -2.48 6.67 -13.69
N VAL A 32 -2.12 6.75 -12.41
CA VAL A 32 -1.07 5.91 -11.81
C VAL A 32 -1.52 4.48 -11.52
N GLN A 33 -2.83 4.24 -11.41
CA GLN A 33 -3.43 2.95 -11.03
C GLN A 33 -2.92 1.76 -11.86
N PRO A 34 -2.85 1.81 -13.21
CA PRO A 34 -2.32 0.70 -14.00
C PRO A 34 -0.85 0.37 -13.71
N HIS A 35 -0.08 1.34 -13.22
CA HIS A 35 1.36 1.22 -12.95
C HIS A 35 1.67 0.80 -11.52
N MET A 36 0.67 0.81 -10.62
CA MET A 36 0.84 0.48 -9.21
C MET A 36 1.46 -0.91 -8.99
N LYS A 37 0.99 -1.93 -9.73
CA LYS A 37 1.50 -3.31 -9.65
C LYS A 37 2.98 -3.44 -10.03
N LYS A 38 3.50 -2.53 -10.86
CA LYS A 38 4.92 -2.51 -11.25
C LYS A 38 5.77 -1.76 -10.22
N CYS A 39 5.25 -0.65 -9.68
CA CYS A 39 5.95 0.13 -8.66
C CYS A 39 5.94 -0.54 -7.29
N PHE A 40 4.88 -1.30 -6.99
CA PHE A 40 4.64 -1.94 -5.70
C PHE A 40 4.34 -3.42 -5.89
N GLU A 41 5.11 -4.26 -5.21
CA GLU A 41 4.95 -5.72 -5.26
C GLU A 41 3.56 -6.17 -4.77
N ASN A 42 3.00 -5.49 -3.76
CA ASN A 42 1.74 -5.88 -3.13
C ASN A 42 0.69 -4.76 -3.02
N ILE A 43 0.83 -3.67 -3.79
CA ILE A 43 -0.25 -2.69 -3.99
C ILE A 43 -0.74 -2.81 -5.43
N GLY A 44 -1.92 -3.40 -5.59
CA GLY A 44 -2.60 -3.52 -6.87
C GLY A 44 -3.30 -2.23 -7.31
N LYS A 45 -3.90 -1.50 -6.36
CA LYS A 45 -4.57 -0.21 -6.60
C LYS A 45 -4.76 0.57 -5.30
N LEU A 46 -4.94 1.88 -5.40
CA LEU A 46 -5.31 2.75 -4.28
C LEU A 46 -6.82 3.02 -4.28
N HIS A 47 -7.41 3.21 -3.11
CA HIS A 47 -8.76 3.72 -2.96
C HIS A 47 -8.74 5.25 -2.97
N PHE A 48 -9.37 5.85 -3.96
CA PHE A 48 -9.58 7.29 -4.04
C PHE A 48 -11.05 7.58 -3.71
N GLU A 49 -11.28 8.47 -2.75
CA GLU A 49 -12.60 9.02 -2.45
C GLU A 49 -13.02 10.02 -3.53
N GLY A 50 -14.26 10.53 -3.44
CA GLY A 50 -14.79 11.50 -4.42
C GLY A 50 -14.01 12.81 -4.53
N ASP A 51 -13.25 13.18 -3.50
CA ASP A 51 -12.36 14.35 -3.45
C ASP A 51 -10.89 14.01 -3.75
N LEU A 52 -10.61 12.83 -4.32
CA LEU A 52 -9.28 12.28 -4.59
C LEU A 52 -8.45 11.97 -3.34
N LYS A 53 -9.05 11.97 -2.15
CA LYS A 53 -8.38 11.51 -0.94
C LYS A 53 -8.06 10.03 -1.02
N ILE A 54 -6.83 9.66 -0.70
CA ILE A 54 -6.36 8.29 -0.65
C ILE A 54 -6.57 7.75 0.77
N THR A 55 -7.46 6.76 0.93
CA THR A 55 -7.87 6.23 2.25
C THR A 55 -7.47 4.77 2.48
N ALA A 56 -7.27 4.01 1.41
CA ALA A 56 -6.93 2.59 1.51
C ALA A 56 -6.08 2.12 0.32
N MET A 57 -5.49 0.94 0.47
CA MET A 57 -4.83 0.20 -0.60
C MET A 57 -5.50 -1.15 -0.80
N TYR A 58 -5.41 -1.67 -2.02
CA TYR A 58 -5.82 -3.03 -2.35
C TYR A 58 -4.64 -3.84 -2.86
N SER A 59 -4.54 -5.10 -2.47
CA SER A 59 -3.57 -6.06 -3.04
C SER A 59 -3.95 -6.47 -4.47
N GLY A 60 -3.10 -7.29 -5.11
CA GLY A 60 -3.40 -7.90 -6.41
C GLY A 60 -4.64 -8.81 -6.37
N GLU A 61 -4.95 -9.34 -5.20
CA GLU A 61 -6.02 -10.27 -4.88
C GLU A 61 -7.28 -9.56 -4.34
N ASN A 62 -7.32 -8.22 -4.43
CA ASN A 62 -8.40 -7.36 -3.93
C ASN A 62 -8.59 -7.35 -2.40
N GLU A 63 -7.56 -7.72 -1.64
CA GLU A 63 -7.58 -7.52 -0.19
C GLU A 63 -7.44 -6.03 0.14
N ARG A 64 -8.37 -5.48 0.92
CA ARG A 64 -8.39 -4.05 1.28
C ARG A 64 -7.69 -3.83 2.63
N VAL A 65 -6.79 -2.87 2.68
CA VAL A 65 -6.14 -2.40 3.91
C VAL A 65 -6.30 -0.89 4.02
N GLU A 66 -6.90 -0.43 5.12
CA GLU A 66 -7.03 1.00 5.41
C GLU A 66 -5.66 1.60 5.75
N PHE A 67 -5.43 2.82 5.28
CA PHE A 67 -4.30 3.60 5.75
C PHE A 67 -4.58 4.16 7.15
N LEU A 68 -3.57 4.10 8.01
CA LEU A 68 -3.56 4.77 9.31
C LEU A 68 -3.70 6.28 9.14
N HIS A 69 -3.03 6.82 8.12
CA HIS A 69 -3.07 8.23 7.75
C HIS A 69 -3.46 8.35 6.27
N SER A 70 -4.67 8.84 6.04
CA SER A 70 -5.14 9.22 4.71
C SER A 70 -4.38 10.43 4.17
N LEU A 71 -4.16 10.48 2.86
CA LEU A 71 -3.38 11.55 2.22
C LEU A 71 -4.04 12.02 0.92
N TYR A 72 -3.66 13.21 0.45
CA TYR A 72 -4.07 13.72 -0.85
C TYR A 72 -2.90 13.65 -1.84
N PRO A 73 -3.15 13.31 -3.11
CA PRO A 73 -2.12 13.27 -4.16
C PRO A 73 -1.75 14.68 -4.62
N ASP A 74 -1.17 15.49 -3.72
CA ASP A 74 -0.77 16.87 -3.99
C ASP A 74 0.66 16.98 -4.53
N GLY A 75 0.88 17.93 -5.43
CA GLY A 75 2.19 18.21 -6.01
C GLY A 75 2.68 17.14 -6.99
N ASN A 76 3.99 16.90 -6.98
CA ASN A 76 4.61 15.97 -7.92
C ASN A 76 4.30 14.50 -7.57
N VAL A 77 4.11 13.68 -8.60
CA VAL A 77 3.76 12.26 -8.46
C VAL A 77 4.74 11.44 -7.63
N GLU A 78 6.04 11.68 -7.78
CA GLU A 78 7.04 10.98 -6.96
C GLU A 78 6.93 11.31 -5.47
N ALA A 79 6.47 12.52 -5.13
CA ALA A 79 6.43 12.99 -3.75
C ALA A 79 5.26 12.36 -3.00
N TRP A 80 4.06 12.38 -3.58
CA TRP A 80 2.90 11.77 -2.94
C TRP A 80 2.95 10.24 -3.02
N LEU A 81 3.54 9.61 -4.06
CA LEU A 81 3.76 8.16 -4.07
C LEU A 81 4.74 7.71 -2.97
N SER A 82 5.75 8.53 -2.66
CA SER A 82 6.63 8.29 -1.52
C SER A 82 5.88 8.39 -0.18
N GLN A 83 4.90 9.30 -0.07
CA GLN A 83 4.02 9.39 1.10
C GLN A 83 3.09 8.17 1.22
N VAL A 84 2.55 7.67 0.10
CA VAL A 84 1.79 6.42 0.06
C VAL A 84 2.64 5.25 0.57
N GLU A 85 3.90 5.15 0.15
CA GLU A 85 4.81 4.12 0.64
C GLU A 85 5.04 4.21 2.16
N ASN A 86 5.23 5.42 2.68
CA ASN A 86 5.40 5.63 4.12
C ASN A 86 4.12 5.26 4.90
N SER A 87 2.96 5.75 4.45
CA SER A 87 1.67 5.44 5.07
C SER A 87 1.36 3.94 5.03
N MET A 88 1.67 3.25 3.93
CA MET A 88 1.61 1.79 3.84
C MET A 88 2.43 1.12 4.94
N ARG A 89 3.71 1.49 5.09
CA ARG A 89 4.61 0.89 6.10
C ARG A 89 4.10 1.10 7.52
N GLU A 90 3.64 2.32 7.83
CA GLU A 90 3.09 2.65 9.14
C GLU A 90 1.80 1.87 9.45
N SER A 91 0.90 1.77 8.47
CA SER A 91 -0.36 1.05 8.60
C SER A 91 -0.14 -0.44 8.83
N LEU A 92 0.74 -1.07 8.04
CA LEU A 92 1.07 -2.49 8.19
C LEU A 92 1.78 -2.77 9.52
N ARG A 93 2.65 -1.88 9.97
CA ARG A 93 3.32 -2.01 11.27
C ARG A 93 2.33 -1.94 12.43
N ASP A 94 1.41 -0.98 12.40
CA ASP A 94 0.35 -0.86 13.41
C ASP A 94 -0.57 -2.09 13.42
N LEU A 95 -1.00 -2.55 12.24
CA LEU A 95 -1.81 -3.76 12.10
C LEU A 95 -1.08 -5.00 12.63
N LEU A 96 0.22 -5.14 12.36
CA LEU A 96 1.01 -6.26 12.86
C LEU A 96 1.11 -6.24 14.40
N ILE A 97 1.36 -5.08 15.00
CA ILE A 97 1.41 -4.95 16.46
C ILE A 97 0.07 -5.35 17.09
N LYS A 98 -1.04 -4.86 16.53
CA LYS A 98 -2.39 -5.20 17.01
C LYS A 98 -2.71 -6.69 16.82
N ALA A 99 -2.27 -7.28 15.71
CA ALA A 99 -2.44 -8.70 15.43
C ALA A 99 -1.62 -9.58 16.41
N LEU A 100 -0.39 -9.18 16.74
CA LEU A 100 0.45 -9.88 17.71
C LEU A 100 -0.15 -9.84 19.13
N ASP A 101 -0.74 -8.71 19.53
CA ASP A 101 -1.46 -8.59 20.80
C ASP A 101 -2.72 -9.48 20.84
N ALA A 102 -3.47 -9.49 19.73
CA ALA A 102 -4.66 -10.32 19.57
C ALA A 102 -4.37 -11.81 19.34
N TYR A 103 -3.10 -12.22 19.18
CA TYR A 103 -2.74 -13.58 18.84
C TYR A 103 -3.13 -14.57 19.98
N PRO A 104 -3.90 -15.64 19.69
CA PRO A 104 -4.40 -16.53 20.72
C PRO A 104 -3.32 -17.50 21.23
N LYS A 105 -2.49 -17.05 22.18
CA LYS A 105 -1.35 -17.82 22.75
C LYS A 105 -1.73 -19.12 23.45
N LYS A 106 -2.93 -19.19 24.06
CA LYS A 106 -3.32 -20.27 24.98
C LYS A 106 -4.43 -21.17 24.44
N ASP A 107 -5.15 -20.75 23.40
CA ASP A 107 -6.36 -21.43 22.94
C ASP A 107 -6.34 -21.63 21.41
N PRO A 108 -6.04 -22.86 20.95
CA PRO A 108 -5.97 -23.18 19.52
C PRO A 108 -7.32 -23.01 18.80
N THR A 109 -8.45 -23.14 19.50
CA THR A 109 -9.79 -23.05 18.89
C THR A 109 -10.12 -21.62 18.45
N LYS A 110 -9.45 -20.62 19.05
CA LYS A 110 -9.57 -19.21 18.67
C LYS A 110 -8.74 -18.84 17.44
N ARG A 111 -7.82 -19.71 17.01
CA ARG A 111 -6.96 -19.46 15.83
C ARG A 111 -7.78 -19.27 14.56
N ASN A 112 -8.83 -20.06 14.35
CA ASN A 112 -9.69 -19.92 13.17
C ASN A 112 -10.36 -18.53 13.10
N LYS A 113 -10.79 -18.01 14.25
CA LYS A 113 -11.38 -16.66 14.32
C LYS A 113 -10.34 -15.57 14.07
N PHE A 114 -9.13 -15.76 14.59
CA PHE A 114 -8.01 -14.84 14.36
C PHE A 114 -7.66 -14.77 12.86
N VAL A 115 -7.48 -15.91 12.20
CA VAL A 115 -7.11 -15.97 10.78
C VAL A 115 -8.13 -15.26 9.87
N LEU A 116 -9.42 -15.31 10.21
CA LEU A 116 -10.48 -14.65 9.44
C LEU A 116 -10.66 -13.15 9.77
N ALA A 117 -10.09 -12.67 10.88
CA ALA A 117 -10.29 -11.30 11.36
C ALA A 117 -9.20 -10.32 10.91
N TRP A 118 -8.04 -10.81 10.48
CA TRP A 118 -6.88 -9.99 10.15
C TRP A 118 -6.46 -10.19 8.68
N PRO A 119 -5.78 -9.19 8.08
CA PRO A 119 -5.25 -9.34 6.72
C PRO A 119 -4.34 -10.55 6.58
N GLY A 120 -4.40 -11.25 5.45
CA GLY A 120 -3.74 -12.54 5.24
C GLY A 120 -2.23 -12.48 5.47
N GLN A 121 -1.55 -11.48 4.91
CA GLN A 121 -0.11 -11.25 5.13
C GLN A 121 0.22 -10.93 6.59
N ILE A 122 -0.65 -10.19 7.29
CA ILE A 122 -0.48 -9.87 8.72
C ILE A 122 -0.62 -11.13 9.57
N VAL A 123 -1.58 -12.01 9.25
CA VAL A 123 -1.76 -13.30 9.92
C VAL A 123 -0.51 -14.17 9.77
N ILE A 124 0.05 -14.27 8.57
CA ILE A 124 1.25 -15.07 8.29
C ILE A 124 2.44 -14.51 9.09
N ALA A 125 2.68 -13.20 9.00
CA ALA A 125 3.77 -12.54 9.73
C ALA A 125 3.64 -12.71 11.26
N ALA A 126 2.42 -12.58 11.80
CA ALA A 126 2.16 -12.79 13.22
C ALA A 126 2.43 -14.25 13.64
N CYS A 127 1.99 -15.23 12.83
CA CYS A 127 2.23 -16.66 13.10
C CYS A 127 3.72 -17.05 13.04
N GLN A 128 4.53 -16.36 12.22
CA GLN A 128 5.97 -16.63 12.11
C GLN A 128 6.78 -15.99 13.25
N THR A 129 6.24 -14.96 13.89
CA THR A 129 6.90 -14.23 14.99
C THR A 129 6.64 -14.88 16.36
N MET A 130 5.52 -15.59 16.50
CA MET A 130 5.01 -16.17 17.74
C MET A 130 5.38 -17.65 17.90
#